data_AF-A0A011RGA5-F1
#
_entry.id   AF-A0A011RGA5-F1
#
_cell.length_a   1.000
_cell.length_b   1.000
_cell.length_c   1.000
_cell.angle_alpha   90.00
_cell.angle_beta   90.00
_cell.angle_gamma   90.00
#
_symmetry.space_group_name_H-M   'P 1'
#
loop_
_entity.id
_entity.type
_entity.pdbx_description
1 polymer ?
#
loop_
_entity_poly.entity_id
_entity_poly.type
_entity_poly.pdbx_seq_one_letter_code
_entity_poly.pdbx_strand_id
1 'polypeptide(L)'
;MDKDQFTTEVALEFHRRVAAIIAAVQAGMWKHGVHDLLGYATDFAVGEARGRQTLVLKSRSRSSYVRLQWETILGDGPAARQLVDDAIQSAINELA
;
A
#
# COMPACT_ATOMS: atom_id res chain seq x y z
N MET A 1 -17.70 23.17 -10.98
CA MET A 1 -17.29 21.86 -11.55
C MET A 1 -16.92 21.00 -10.36
N ASP A 2 -17.72 19.96 -10.12
CA ASP A 2 -17.72 19.12 -8.92
C ASP A 2 -16.32 18.60 -8.60
N LYS A 3 -15.72 19.16 -7.54
CA LYS A 3 -14.46 18.67 -6.99
C LYS A 3 -14.80 17.49 -6.10
N ASP A 4 -14.79 16.30 -6.69
CA ASP A 4 -14.41 15.04 -6.04
C ASP A 4 -14.67 15.04 -4.52
N GLN A 5 -15.94 14.94 -4.12
CA GLN A 5 -16.25 14.82 -2.71
C GLN A 5 -15.63 13.52 -2.20
N PHE A 6 -14.71 13.67 -1.25
CA PHE A 6 -14.28 12.57 -0.41
C PHE A 6 -15.46 12.17 0.47
N THR A 7 -16.31 11.29 -0.05
CA THR A 7 -17.48 10.81 0.68
C THR A 7 -17.08 9.72 1.67
N THR A 8 -17.97 9.45 2.63
CA THR A 8 -17.80 8.34 3.58
C THR A 8 -17.63 7.01 2.86
N GLU A 9 -18.33 6.78 1.74
CA GLU A 9 -18.22 5.57 0.93
C GLU A 9 -16.83 5.42 0.32
N VAL A 10 -16.26 6.52 -0.21
CA VAL A 10 -14.90 6.53 -0.76
C VAL A 10 -13.86 6.28 0.33
N ALA A 11 -14.06 6.84 1.52
CA ALA A 11 -13.19 6.60 2.67
C ALA A 11 -13.20 5.14 3.12
N LEU A 12 -14.40 4.54 3.21
CA LEU A 12 -14.58 3.13 3.59
C LEU A 12 -13.95 2.19 2.56
N GLU A 13 -14.13 2.46 1.27
CA GLU A 13 -13.52 1.65 0.21
C GLU A 13 -12.00 1.77 0.23
N PHE A 14 -11.46 2.97 0.43
CA PHE A 14 -10.03 3.19 0.61
C PHE A 14 -9.48 2.34 1.77
N HIS A 15 -10.10 2.40 2.95
CA HIS A 15 -9.67 1.61 4.11
C HIS A 15 -9.79 0.10 3.88
N ARG A 16 -10.87 -0.36 3.24
CA ARG A 16 -11.04 -1.77 2.87
C ARG A 16 -9.88 -2.26 1.99
N ARG A 17 -9.47 -1.46 1.01
CA ARG A 17 -8.39 -1.83 0.08
C ARG A 17 -7.02 -1.76 0.73
N VAL A 18 -6.76 -0.75 1.55
CA VAL A 18 -5.53 -0.70 2.36
C VAL A 18 -5.42 -1.94 3.26
N ALA A 19 -6.52 -2.37 3.89
CA ALA A 19 -6.53 -3.59 4.69
C ALA A 19 -6.21 -4.85 3.85
N ALA A 20 -6.76 -4.95 2.63
CA ALA A 20 -6.44 -6.05 1.72
C ALA A 20 -4.95 -6.05 1.29
N ILE A 21 -4.38 -4.87 1.02
CA ILE A 21 -2.96 -4.70 0.70
C ILE A 21 -2.08 -5.14 1.88
N ILE A 22 -2.41 -4.74 3.11
CA ILE A 22 -1.70 -5.17 4.32
C ILE A 22 -1.74 -6.69 4.45
N ALA A 23 -2.89 -7.32 4.23
CA ALA A 23 -3.02 -8.77 4.29
C ALA A 23 -2.18 -9.48 3.21
N ALA A 24 -2.16 -8.94 1.98
CA ALA A 24 -1.35 -9.46 0.89
C ALA A 24 0.16 -9.35 1.20
N VAL A 25 0.61 -8.22 1.75
CA VAL A 25 1.99 -8.03 2.23
C VAL A 25 2.34 -9.07 3.29
N GLN A 26 1.51 -9.24 4.32
CA GLN A 26 1.76 -10.20 5.39
C GLN A 26 1.86 -11.64 4.85
N ALA A 27 0.95 -12.03 3.97
CA ALA A 27 1.00 -13.35 3.33
C ALA A 27 2.24 -13.53 2.44
N GLY A 28 2.62 -12.49 1.68
CA GLY A 28 3.81 -12.50 0.84
C GLY A 28 5.10 -12.62 1.64
N MET A 29 5.25 -11.82 2.70
CA MET A 29 6.39 -11.89 3.62
C MET A 29 6.51 -13.27 4.27
N TRP A 30 5.39 -13.85 4.72
CA TRP A 30 5.37 -15.21 5.27
C TRP A 30 5.89 -16.25 4.28
N LYS A 31 5.44 -16.19 3.03
CA LYS A 31 5.92 -17.09 1.96
C LYS A 31 7.41 -16.94 1.67
N HIS A 32 7.98 -15.76 1.90
CA HIS A 32 9.40 -15.46 1.70
C HIS A 32 10.24 -15.62 2.99
N GLY A 33 9.66 -16.11 4.09
CA GLY A 33 10.38 -16.36 5.35
C GLY A 33 10.70 -15.11 6.17
N VAL A 34 10.05 -13.97 5.89
CA VAL A 34 10.19 -12.72 6.65
C VAL A 34 9.05 -12.62 7.66
N HIS A 35 9.33 -12.77 8.96
CA HIS A 35 8.32 -13.00 9.99
C HIS A 35 8.10 -11.81 10.96
N ASP A 36 8.75 -10.68 10.72
CA ASP A 36 8.88 -9.57 11.68
C ASP A 36 8.42 -8.20 11.14
N LEU A 37 7.16 -8.11 10.72
CA LEU A 37 6.56 -6.84 10.27
C LEU A 37 6.32 -5.88 11.45
N LEU A 38 6.82 -4.63 11.35
CA LEU A 38 6.78 -3.65 12.44
C LEU A 38 5.80 -2.46 12.26
N GLY A 39 5.15 -2.26 11.11
CA GLY A 39 4.06 -1.27 11.00
C GLY A 39 3.77 -0.72 9.60
N TYR A 40 2.88 0.27 9.52
CA TYR A 40 2.57 1.06 8.32
C TYR A 40 2.54 2.55 8.68
N ALA A 41 2.78 3.44 7.72
CA ALA A 41 2.80 4.89 7.94
C ALA A 41 2.22 5.65 6.74
N THR A 42 1.08 6.28 6.90
CA THR A 42 0.54 7.18 5.88
C THR A 42 1.35 8.48 5.87
N ASP A 43 1.82 8.91 4.70
CA ASP A 43 2.55 10.17 4.52
C ASP A 43 1.80 11.08 3.53
N PHE A 44 1.47 12.30 3.95
CA PHE A 44 0.85 13.30 3.09
C PHE A 44 1.96 14.15 2.46
N ALA A 45 2.57 13.64 1.39
CA ALA A 45 3.58 14.40 0.67
C ALA A 45 2.98 15.67 0.05
N VAL A 46 3.59 16.82 0.33
CA VAL A 46 3.19 18.13 -0.22
C VAL A 46 3.34 18.11 -1.74
N GLY A 47 2.22 18.22 -2.46
CA GLY A 47 2.19 18.25 -3.94
C GLY A 47 1.24 17.24 -4.58
N GLU A 48 0.85 16.20 -3.84
CA GLU A 48 -0.19 15.25 -4.27
C GLU A 48 -1.53 15.61 -3.65
N ALA A 49 -2.57 15.74 -4.47
CA ALA A 49 -3.89 16.20 -4.02
C ALA A 49 -4.52 15.32 -2.94
N ARG A 50 -4.12 14.03 -2.86
CA ARG A 50 -4.69 13.04 -1.94
C ARG A 50 -3.65 12.25 -1.13
N GLY A 51 -2.36 12.61 -1.24
CA GLY A 51 -1.24 11.99 -0.50
C GLY A 51 -0.85 10.58 -0.97
N ARG A 52 0.32 10.12 -0.48
CA ARG A 52 0.92 8.83 -0.84
C ARG A 52 0.85 7.87 0.33
N GLN A 53 0.18 6.73 0.16
CA GLN A 53 0.18 5.70 1.19
C GLN A 53 1.52 4.98 1.20
N THR A 54 2.16 4.91 2.37
CA THR A 54 3.40 4.15 2.56
C THR A 54 3.18 3.03 3.58
N LEU A 55 3.51 1.79 3.23
CA LEU A 55 3.62 0.70 4.19
C LEU A 55 5.10 0.43 4.39
N VAL A 56 5.55 0.45 5.64
CA VAL A 56 6.95 0.26 5.99
C VAL A 56 7.15 -1.20 6.37
N LEU A 57 7.76 -1.97 5.47
CA LEU A 57 8.11 -3.34 5.79
C LEU A 57 9.47 -3.31 6.48
N LYS A 58 9.57 -3.97 7.63
CA LYS A 58 10.83 -4.11 8.35
C LYS A 58 11.12 -5.60 8.55
N SER A 59 12.40 -5.92 8.53
CA SER A 59 12.95 -7.16 9.05
C SER A 59 14.08 -6.82 10.04
N ARG A 60 14.67 -7.84 10.66
CA ARG A 60 15.76 -7.69 11.65
C ARG A 60 16.95 -6.91 11.10
N SER A 61 17.20 -6.98 9.79
CA SER A 61 18.38 -6.42 9.14
C SER A 61 18.05 -5.33 8.12
N ARG A 62 16.81 -5.22 7.64
CA ARG A 62 16.45 -4.34 6.53
C ARG A 62 15.10 -3.66 6.71
N SER A 63 14.86 -2.64 5.90
CA SER A 63 13.54 -2.02 5.76
C SER A 63 13.30 -1.69 4.30
N SER A 64 12.08 -1.90 3.85
CA SER A 64 11.60 -1.58 2.50
C SER A 64 10.22 -0.94 2.58
N TYR A 65 9.70 -0.49 1.44
CA TYR A 65 8.51 0.34 1.41
C TYR A 65 7.59 -0.03 0.26
N VAL A 66 6.32 -0.30 0.57
CA VAL A 66 5.26 -0.27 -0.44
C VAL A 66 4.72 1.14 -0.49
N ARG A 67 4.84 1.81 -1.63
CA ARG A 67 4.39 3.19 -1.83
C ARG A 67 3.36 3.23 -2.94
N LEU A 68 2.14 3.67 -2.62
CA LEU A 68 1.02 3.66 -3.54
C LEU A 68 0.31 5.01 -3.56
N GLN A 69 -0.10 5.39 -4.77
CA GLN A 69 -0.93 6.57 -4.99
C GLN A 69 -2.38 6.27 -4.62
N TRP A 70 -3.10 7.32 -4.21
CA TRP A 70 -4.53 7.23 -3.91
C TRP A 70 -5.34 6.57 -5.03
N GLU A 71 -5.10 7.00 -6.27
CA GLU A 71 -5.77 6.51 -7.48
C GLU A 71 -5.44 5.04 -7.74
N THR A 72 -4.22 4.60 -7.44
CA THR A 72 -3.83 3.19 -7.57
C THR A 72 -4.56 2.33 -6.54
N ILE A 73 -4.74 2.82 -5.32
CA ILE A 73 -5.45 2.10 -4.27
C ILE A 73 -6.93 1.97 -4.63
N LEU A 74 -7.58 3.07 -5.06
CA LEU A 74 -9.00 3.06 -5.44
C LEU A 74 -9.28 2.52 -6.84
N GLY A 75 -8.27 2.36 -7.69
CA GLY A 75 -8.42 1.76 -9.02
C GLY A 75 -8.76 0.27 -8.93
N ASP A 76 -9.88 -0.15 -9.51
CA ASP A 76 -10.32 -1.55 -9.50
C ASP A 76 -9.95 -2.32 -10.78
N GLY A 77 -9.44 -1.61 -11.79
CA GLY A 77 -9.03 -2.18 -13.07
C GLY A 77 -7.74 -3.00 -12.99
N PRO A 78 -7.47 -3.84 -14.01
CA PRO A 78 -6.31 -4.74 -14.02
C PRO A 78 -4.97 -4.01 -13.85
N ALA A 79 -4.82 -2.84 -14.46
CA ALA A 79 -3.59 -2.04 -14.36
C ALA A 79 -3.30 -1.59 -12.93
N ALA A 80 -4.33 -1.15 -12.18
CA ALA A 80 -4.17 -0.74 -10.79
C ALA A 80 -3.79 -1.92 -9.90
N ARG A 81 -4.43 -3.09 -10.11
CA ARG A 81 -4.08 -4.33 -9.39
C ARG A 81 -2.64 -4.74 -9.64
N GLN A 82 -2.20 -4.72 -10.90
CA GLN A 82 -0.82 -5.05 -11.25
C GLN A 82 0.18 -4.11 -10.55
N LEU A 83 -0.08 -2.80 -10.53
CA LEU A 83 0.77 -1.84 -9.84
C LEU A 83 0.88 -2.09 -8.33
N VAL A 84 -0.22 -2.51 -7.70
CA VAL A 84 -0.23 -2.92 -6.29
C VAL A 84 0.62 -4.17 -6.09
N ASP A 85 0.39 -5.22 -6.89
CA ASP A 85 1.09 -6.50 -6.78
C ASP A 85 2.61 -6.33 -7.01
N ASP A 86 2.99 -5.55 -8.02
CA ASP A 86 4.39 -5.24 -8.34
C ASP A 86 5.06 -4.49 -7.19
N ALA A 87 4.38 -3.51 -6.59
CA ALA A 87 4.91 -2.75 -5.46
C ALA A 87 5.12 -3.64 -4.22
N ILE A 88 4.18 -4.55 -3.95
CA ILE A 88 4.29 -5.53 -2.86
C ILE A 88 5.48 -6.46 -3.09
N GLN A 89 5.56 -7.06 -4.28
CA GLN A 89 6.62 -8.02 -4.59
C GLN A 89 8.01 -7.36 -4.57
N SER A 90 8.14 -6.15 -5.11
CA SER A 90 9.39 -5.38 -5.06
C SER A 90 9.83 -5.12 -3.62
N ALA A 91 8.92 -4.64 -2.77
CA ALA A 91 9.25 -4.35 -1.38
C ALA A 91 9.64 -5.62 -0.60
N ILE A 92 9.00 -6.76 -0.84
CA ILE A 92 9.36 -8.03 -0.21
C ILE A 92 10.73 -8.51 -0.69
N ASN A 93 11.01 -8.42 -2.00
CA ASN A 93 12.31 -8.83 -2.56
C ASN A 93 13.48 -8.03 -1.98
N GLU A 94 13.28 -6.76 -1.63
CA GLU A 94 14.32 -5.93 -0.99
C GLU A 94 14.67 -6.38 0.44
N LEU A 95 13.79 -7.14 1.11
CA LEU A 95 13.99 -7.63 2.47
C LEU A 95 14.79 -8.94 2.53
N ALA A 96 14.81 -9.71 1.45
CA ALA A 96 15.58 -10.95 1.30
C ALA A 96 17.09 -10.67 1.15
#